data_AF-A0A1F3WWD1-F1
#
_entry.id   AF-A0A1F3WWD1-F1
#
_cell.length_a   1.000
_cell.length_b   1.000
_cell.length_c   1.000
_cell.angle_alpha   90.00
_cell.angle_beta   90.00
_cell.angle_gamma   90.00
#
_symmetry.space_group_name_H-M   'P 1'
#
loop_
_entity.id
_entity.type
_entity.pdbx_description
1 polymer ?
#
loop_
_entity_poly.entity_id
_entity_poly.type
_entity_poly.pdbx_seq_one_letter_code
_entity_poly.pdbx_strand_id
1 'polypeptide(L)'
;MKRIASIAGPLLLVLLAGYILWYTKPGPARVGEHVPAKVAPQVKIIPKVEIQPKNVKVYTPKAKTKLDLPEAVKNDQNIHVIEATRVEPNDHPGTVTTVLDERTGETQTFYRREPLPWFALKKTGAIGLSYDAITGLRTLSIRQDILQIKQLYFSGEVALRSDRDKIAGIRIEYRW
;
A
#
# COMPACT_ATOMS: atom_id res chain seq x y z
N MET A 1 -31.50 -27.21 29.03
CA MET A 1 -30.87 -27.37 27.68
C MET A 1 -31.86 -26.88 26.63
N LYS A 2 -31.41 -26.17 25.57
CA LYS A 2 -32.19 -25.49 24.49
C LYS A 2 -32.41 -23.97 24.64
N ARG A 3 -31.35 -23.14 24.64
CA ARG A 3 -31.44 -21.70 24.27
C ARG A 3 -30.18 -21.12 23.59
N ILE A 4 -29.28 -21.96 23.05
CA ILE A 4 -28.05 -21.49 22.36
C ILE A 4 -28.22 -21.45 20.83
N ALA A 5 -29.30 -22.03 20.29
CA ALA A 5 -29.47 -22.22 18.84
C ALA A 5 -29.94 -20.98 18.05
N SER A 6 -30.28 -19.85 18.67
CA SER A 6 -30.92 -18.72 17.97
C SER A 6 -30.00 -17.55 17.60
N ILE A 7 -28.76 -17.53 18.08
CA ILE A 7 -27.79 -16.42 17.84
C ILE A 7 -26.78 -16.78 16.74
N ALA A 8 -26.60 -18.08 16.45
CA ALA A 8 -25.63 -18.56 15.47
C ALA A 8 -25.96 -18.12 14.02
N GLY A 9 -27.24 -18.11 13.65
CA GLY A 9 -27.70 -17.69 12.31
C GLY A 9 -27.33 -16.25 11.94
N PRO A 10 -27.70 -15.23 12.75
CA PRO A 10 -27.35 -13.84 12.45
C PRO A 10 -25.85 -13.56 12.56
N LEU A 11 -25.13 -14.22 13.47
CA LEU A 11 -23.67 -14.05 13.58
C LEU A 11 -22.93 -14.57 12.34
N LEU A 12 -23.36 -15.72 11.81
CA LEU A 12 -22.80 -16.30 10.59
C LEU A 12 -23.06 -15.40 9.38
N LEU A 13 -24.26 -14.79 9.29
CA LEU A 13 -24.59 -13.83 8.23
C LEU A 13 -23.75 -12.56 8.30
N VAL A 14 -23.47 -12.04 9.50
CA VAL A 14 -22.58 -10.86 9.68
C VAL A 14 -21.14 -11.20 9.29
N LEU A 15 -20.64 -12.38 9.67
CA LEU A 15 -19.31 -12.84 9.26
C LEU A 15 -19.21 -13.08 7.75
N LEU A 16 -20.25 -13.66 7.13
CA LEU A 16 -20.32 -13.89 5.70
C LEU A 16 -20.39 -12.56 4.92
N ALA A 17 -21.22 -11.61 5.38
CA ALA A 17 -21.30 -10.28 4.80
C ALA A 17 -19.98 -9.51 4.95
N GLY A 18 -19.33 -9.61 6.11
CA GLY A 18 -17.99 -9.05 6.35
C GLY A 18 -16.94 -9.67 5.43
N TYR A 19 -16.99 -10.99 5.22
CA TYR A 19 -16.10 -11.70 4.30
C TYR A 19 -16.31 -11.28 2.85
N ILE A 20 -17.56 -11.19 2.39
CA ILE A 20 -17.90 -10.74 1.02
C ILE A 20 -17.48 -9.28 0.82
N LEU A 21 -17.77 -8.39 1.77
CA LEU A 21 -17.36 -6.98 1.71
C LEU A 21 -15.84 -6.82 1.73
N TRP A 22 -15.11 -7.70 2.41
CA TRP A 22 -13.65 -7.70 2.40
C TRP A 22 -13.09 -8.24 1.07
N TYR A 23 -13.64 -9.33 0.54
CA TYR A 23 -13.21 -9.96 -0.72
C TYR A 23 -13.47 -9.09 -1.96
N THR A 24 -14.53 -8.29 -1.92
CA THR A 24 -14.91 -7.39 -3.03
C THR A 24 -14.16 -6.06 -3.03
N LYS A 25 -13.32 -5.76 -2.04
CA LYS A 25 -12.48 -4.55 -2.09
C LYS A 25 -11.52 -4.66 -3.26
N PRO A 26 -11.47 -3.66 -4.17
CA PRO A 26 -10.53 -3.69 -5.28
C PRO A 26 -9.12 -3.82 -4.71
N GLY A 27 -8.39 -4.82 -5.21
CA GLY A 27 -7.02 -5.06 -4.81
C GLY A 27 -6.14 -3.83 -5.05
N PRO A 28 -4.96 -3.77 -4.41
CA PRO A 28 -4.01 -2.71 -4.67
C PRO A 28 -3.69 -2.62 -6.16
N ALA A 29 -3.40 -1.42 -6.65
CA ALA A 29 -3.04 -1.19 -8.06
C ALA A 29 -1.99 -2.21 -8.53
N ARG A 30 -2.13 -2.70 -9.76
CA ARG A 30 -1.17 -3.64 -10.34
C ARG A 30 0.17 -2.93 -10.49
N VAL A 31 1.26 -3.69 -10.37
CA VAL A 31 2.60 -3.16 -10.55
C VAL A 31 2.74 -2.63 -11.99
N GLY A 32 3.22 -1.40 -12.14
CA GLY A 32 3.39 -0.72 -13.42
C GLY A 32 2.16 0.02 -13.93
N GLU A 33 0.99 -0.16 -13.33
CA GLU A 33 -0.25 0.49 -13.78
C GLU A 33 -0.40 1.89 -13.16
N HIS A 34 -0.69 2.89 -13.99
CA HIS A 34 -1.05 4.23 -13.55
C HIS A 34 -2.54 4.29 -13.26
N VAL A 35 -2.90 4.48 -11.99
CA VAL A 35 -4.28 4.66 -11.55
C VAL A 35 -4.48 6.12 -11.13
N PRO A 36 -5.56 6.80 -11.55
CA PRO A 36 -5.90 8.11 -11.01
C PRO A 36 -5.99 8.07 -9.49
N ALA A 37 -5.25 8.95 -8.82
CA ALA A 37 -5.26 9.04 -7.38
C ALA A 37 -6.62 9.55 -6.89
N LYS A 38 -7.16 8.89 -5.87
CA LYS A 38 -8.43 9.32 -5.25
C LYS A 38 -8.18 10.58 -4.43
N VAL A 39 -9.10 11.54 -4.55
CA VAL A 39 -9.09 12.74 -3.71
C VAL A 39 -9.20 12.34 -2.25
N ALA A 40 -8.36 12.94 -1.41
CA ALA A 40 -8.36 12.68 0.02
C ALA A 40 -9.73 13.05 0.63
N PRO A 41 -10.34 12.17 1.45
CA PRO A 41 -11.66 12.43 2.03
C PRO A 41 -11.78 13.77 2.76
N GLN A 42 -10.68 14.22 3.37
CA GLN A 42 -10.57 15.46 4.14
C GLN A 42 -10.84 16.72 3.31
N VAL A 43 -10.52 16.70 2.01
CA VAL A 43 -10.65 17.87 1.13
C VAL A 43 -11.77 17.74 0.10
N LYS A 44 -12.46 16.59 0.07
CA LYS A 44 -13.50 16.31 -0.94
C LYS A 44 -14.66 17.30 -0.92
N ILE A 45 -14.99 17.85 0.25
CA ILE A 45 -16.14 18.75 0.45
C ILE A 45 -15.70 20.22 0.47
N ILE A 46 -14.40 20.49 0.52
CA ILE A 46 -13.88 21.85 0.59
C ILE A 46 -13.87 22.43 -0.83
N PRO A 47 -14.54 23.58 -1.08
CA PRO A 47 -14.56 24.19 -2.40
C PRO A 47 -13.16 24.66 -2.81
N LYS A 48 -12.84 24.52 -4.11
CA LYS A 48 -11.61 25.07 -4.67
C LYS A 48 -11.75 26.59 -4.82
N VAL A 49 -10.66 27.31 -4.55
CA VAL A 49 -10.53 28.74 -4.85
C VAL A 49 -9.62 28.88 -6.06
N GLU A 50 -10.03 29.68 -7.03
CA GLU A 50 -9.22 29.97 -8.21
C GLU A 50 -8.17 31.03 -7.87
N ILE A 51 -6.92 30.75 -8.23
CA ILE A 51 -5.81 31.68 -8.10
C ILE A 51 -5.03 31.67 -9.41
N GLN A 52 -4.54 32.83 -9.84
CA GLN A 52 -3.70 32.93 -11.03
C GLN A 52 -2.23 32.79 -10.61
N PRO A 53 -1.54 31.69 -10.97
CA PRO A 53 -0.13 31.51 -10.64
C PRO A 53 0.73 32.46 -11.48
N LYS A 54 1.83 32.98 -10.90
CA LYS A 54 2.76 33.86 -11.64
C LYS A 54 3.44 33.12 -12.78
N ASN A 55 4.12 32.01 -12.46
CA ASN A 55 4.79 31.13 -13.41
C ASN A 55 4.74 29.70 -12.86
N VAL A 56 4.28 28.75 -13.66
CA VAL A 56 4.30 27.32 -13.32
C VAL A 56 5.50 26.68 -14.02
N LYS A 57 6.37 26.03 -13.25
CA LYS A 57 7.47 25.24 -13.81
C LYS A 57 6.95 23.84 -14.11
N VAL A 58 7.20 23.39 -15.34
CA VAL A 58 6.81 22.06 -15.80
C VAL A 58 8.04 21.27 -16.23
N TYR A 59 7.97 19.94 -16.12
CA TYR A 59 8.99 19.07 -16.70
C TYR A 59 8.87 19.07 -18.23
N THR A 60 9.99 18.87 -18.90
CA THR A 60 10.02 18.72 -20.37
C THR A 60 9.12 17.55 -20.82
N PRO A 61 8.58 17.56 -22.06
CA PRO A 61 7.71 16.50 -22.57
C PRO A 61 8.30 15.08 -22.46
N LYS A 62 9.63 14.96 -22.50
CA LYS A 62 10.36 13.69 -22.29
C LYS A 62 10.02 13.01 -20.95
N ALA A 63 9.59 13.76 -19.94
CA ALA A 63 9.21 13.23 -18.65
C ALA A 63 7.98 12.31 -18.73
N LYS A 64 7.02 12.60 -19.63
CA LYS A 64 5.82 11.77 -19.79
C LYS A 64 6.15 10.35 -20.27
N THR A 65 7.09 10.26 -21.21
CA THR A 65 7.59 8.97 -21.72
C THR A 65 8.40 8.26 -20.66
N LYS A 66 9.27 8.98 -19.94
CA LYS A 66 10.12 8.39 -18.89
C LYS A 66 9.33 7.86 -17.69
N LEU A 67 8.23 8.54 -17.35
CA LEU A 67 7.31 8.13 -16.28
C LEU A 67 6.29 7.09 -16.75
N ASP A 68 6.27 6.74 -18.04
CA ASP A 68 5.34 5.81 -18.68
C ASP A 68 3.86 6.12 -18.42
N LEU A 69 3.50 7.42 -18.46
CA LEU A 69 2.13 7.86 -18.24
C LEU A 69 1.15 7.25 -19.26
N PRO A 70 -0.17 7.22 -18.96
CA PRO A 70 -1.17 6.75 -19.92
C PRO A 70 -1.05 7.45 -21.28
N GLU A 71 -1.32 6.73 -22.38
CA GLU A 71 -1.17 7.25 -23.75
C GLU A 71 -2.01 8.51 -24.02
N ALA A 72 -3.18 8.62 -23.38
CA ALA A 72 -4.01 9.83 -23.44
C ALA A 72 -3.26 11.08 -22.92
N VAL A 73 -2.41 10.92 -21.90
CA VAL A 73 -1.63 12.01 -21.29
C VAL A 73 -0.31 12.26 -22.03
N LYS A 74 0.32 11.19 -22.53
CA LYS A 74 1.57 11.28 -23.33
C LYS A 74 1.34 12.08 -24.61
N ASN A 75 0.23 11.85 -25.30
CA ASN A 75 -0.04 12.42 -26.62
C ASN A 75 -0.67 13.83 -26.58
N ASP A 76 -1.27 14.26 -25.46
CA ASP A 76 -1.80 15.63 -25.35
C ASP A 76 -0.69 16.63 -25.03
N GLN A 77 -0.45 17.59 -25.92
CA GLN A 77 0.55 18.64 -25.74
C GLN A 77 0.22 19.66 -24.64
N ASN A 78 -1.05 19.74 -24.23
CA ASN A 78 -1.52 20.73 -23.24
C ASN A 78 -1.49 20.17 -21.81
N ILE A 79 -1.25 18.87 -21.65
CA ILE A 79 -1.07 18.28 -20.32
C ILE A 79 0.42 18.33 -19.99
N HIS A 80 0.80 18.87 -18.84
CA HIS A 80 2.20 18.99 -18.44
C HIS A 80 2.44 18.32 -17.10
N VAL A 81 3.58 17.65 -16.94
CA VAL A 81 3.97 17.10 -15.64
C VAL A 81 4.51 18.24 -14.80
N ILE A 82 3.91 18.48 -13.63
CA ILE A 82 4.34 19.55 -12.71
C ILE A 82 5.17 19.01 -11.53
N GLU A 83 4.88 17.79 -11.10
CA GLU A 83 5.56 17.17 -9.96
C GLU A 83 5.57 15.64 -10.13
N ALA A 84 6.67 15.00 -9.74
CA ALA A 84 6.78 13.55 -9.72
C ALA A 84 7.60 13.12 -8.50
N THR A 85 6.94 12.52 -7.52
CA THR A 85 7.55 12.16 -6.25
C THR A 85 7.47 10.65 -6.03
N ARG A 86 8.57 10.06 -5.60
CA ARG A 86 8.59 8.67 -5.15
C ARG A 86 8.19 8.60 -3.68
N VAL A 87 7.18 7.80 -3.40
CA VAL A 87 6.71 7.48 -2.05
C VAL A 87 7.37 6.16 -1.64
N GLU A 88 8.28 6.24 -0.67
CA GLU A 88 8.84 5.06 -0.05
C GLU A 88 7.74 4.32 0.73
N PRO A 89 7.64 2.99 0.56
CA PRO A 89 6.45 2.28 0.98
C PRO A 89 6.58 1.58 2.33
N ASN A 90 5.43 1.15 2.85
CA ASN A 90 5.38 0.01 3.76
C ASN A 90 5.63 -1.31 3.01
N ASP A 91 4.92 -1.56 1.89
CA ASP A 91 5.05 -2.80 1.10
C ASP A 91 5.72 -2.62 -0.29
N HIS A 92 5.14 -1.81 -1.18
CA HIS A 92 5.67 -1.57 -2.54
C HIS A 92 5.86 -0.09 -2.84
N PRO A 93 7.02 0.31 -3.41
CA PRO A 93 7.27 1.71 -3.69
C PRO A 93 6.22 2.23 -4.67
N GLY A 94 5.90 3.51 -4.55
CA GLY A 94 4.96 4.14 -5.45
C GLY A 94 5.54 5.40 -6.04
N THR A 95 5.19 5.71 -7.29
CA THR A 95 5.46 7.00 -7.89
C THR A 95 4.14 7.75 -8.01
N VAL A 96 4.10 8.94 -7.42
CA VAL A 96 3.00 9.89 -7.55
C VAL A 96 3.40 10.90 -8.60
N THR A 97 2.61 11.05 -9.65
CA THR A 97 2.84 12.03 -10.70
C THR A 97 1.64 12.95 -10.80
N THR A 98 1.86 14.25 -10.68
CA THR A 98 0.83 15.26 -10.87
C THR A 98 1.03 15.93 -12.22
N VAL A 99 -0.05 15.98 -12.98
CA VAL A 99 -0.13 16.69 -14.25
C VAL A 99 -1.08 17.88 -14.14
N LEU A 100 -0.84 18.89 -14.96
CA LEU A 100 -1.65 20.09 -15.12
C LEU A 100 -2.17 20.13 -16.57
N ASP A 101 -3.46 20.34 -16.76
CA ASP A 101 -4.01 20.72 -18.06
C ASP A 101 -3.92 22.25 -18.22
N GLU A 102 -3.17 22.70 -19.22
CA GLU A 102 -2.95 24.11 -19.52
C GLU A 102 -4.24 24.83 -19.96
N ARG A 103 -5.19 24.10 -20.56
CA ARG A 103 -6.44 24.69 -21.07
C ARG A 103 -7.40 25.05 -19.94
N THR A 104 -7.50 24.18 -18.94
CA THR A 104 -8.50 24.28 -17.87
C THR A 104 -7.90 24.72 -16.54
N GLY A 105 -6.57 24.67 -16.38
CA GLY A 105 -5.89 24.87 -15.10
C GLY A 105 -6.10 23.72 -14.11
N GLU A 106 -6.75 22.62 -14.53
CA GLU A 106 -7.03 21.49 -13.65
C GLU A 106 -5.80 20.61 -13.45
N THR A 107 -5.63 20.12 -12.23
CA THR A 107 -4.59 19.16 -11.90
C THR A 107 -5.17 17.76 -11.72
N GLN A 108 -4.44 16.78 -12.23
CA GLN A 108 -4.74 15.37 -12.04
C GLN A 108 -3.52 14.66 -11.48
N THR A 109 -3.71 13.85 -10.45
CA THR A 109 -2.63 13.07 -9.84
C THR A 109 -2.81 11.61 -10.19
N PHE A 110 -1.73 10.96 -10.58
CA PHE A 110 -1.63 9.54 -10.85
C PHE A 110 -0.77 8.88 -9.78
N TYR A 111 -1.18 7.69 -9.36
CA TYR A 111 -0.36 6.80 -8.57
C TYR A 111 0.01 5.58 -9.40
N ARG A 112 1.30 5.25 -9.43
CA ARG A 112 1.81 4.02 -10.00
C ARG A 112 2.51 3.21 -8.93
N ARG A 113 2.14 1.94 -8.80
CA ARG A 113 2.87 0.99 -7.95
C ARG A 113 4.11 0.51 -8.71
N GLU A 114 5.27 0.66 -8.10
CA GLU A 114 6.55 0.26 -8.67
C GLU A 114 6.88 -1.20 -8.33
N PRO A 115 7.72 -1.87 -9.15
CA PRO A 115 8.21 -3.20 -8.83
C PRO A 115 9.04 -3.17 -7.55
N LEU A 116 9.04 -4.30 -6.82
CA LEU A 116 9.90 -4.45 -5.65
C LEU A 116 11.37 -4.32 -6.06
N PRO A 117 12.20 -3.70 -5.20
CA PRO A 117 13.61 -3.59 -5.47
C PRO A 117 14.24 -4.99 -5.55
N TRP A 118 15.23 -5.13 -6.42
CA TRP A 118 16.05 -6.35 -6.48
C TRP A 118 16.79 -6.59 -5.18
N PHE A 119 17.22 -5.52 -4.51
CA PHE A 119 17.90 -5.54 -3.23
C PHE A 119 17.55 -4.28 -2.44
N ALA A 120 17.12 -4.43 -1.19
CA ALA A 120 16.91 -3.30 -0.29
C ALA A 120 17.17 -3.70 1.16
N LEU A 121 17.88 -2.82 1.89
CA LEU A 121 17.99 -2.93 3.34
C LEU A 121 16.68 -2.46 3.98
N LYS A 122 16.16 -3.26 4.91
CA LYS A 122 14.93 -2.96 5.64
C LYS A 122 15.26 -2.59 7.08
N LYS A 123 14.41 -1.73 7.63
CA LYS A 123 14.45 -1.30 9.04
C LYS A 123 13.08 -1.49 9.72
N THR A 124 12.22 -2.30 9.13
CA THR A 124 10.89 -2.58 9.66
C THR A 124 10.96 -3.70 10.68
N GLY A 125 10.34 -3.50 11.84
CA GLY A 125 10.23 -4.51 12.89
C GLY A 125 8.78 -4.77 13.28
N ALA A 126 8.54 -5.89 13.94
CA ALA A 126 7.24 -6.26 14.48
C ALA A 126 7.41 -6.95 15.83
N ILE A 127 6.45 -6.70 16.72
CA ILE A 127 6.29 -7.44 17.98
C ILE A 127 4.97 -8.20 17.88
N GLY A 128 5.01 -9.51 18.15
CA GLY A 128 3.87 -10.39 18.04
C GLY A 128 3.60 -11.13 19.35
N LEU A 129 2.32 -11.39 19.62
CA LEU A 129 1.89 -12.34 20.64
C LEU A 129 1.05 -13.41 19.94
N SER A 130 1.43 -14.67 20.09
CA SER A 130 0.68 -15.80 19.55
C SER A 130 0.27 -16.78 20.65
N TYR A 131 -0.80 -17.53 20.38
CA TYR A 131 -1.31 -18.58 21.25
C TYR A 131 -1.52 -19.83 20.41
N ASP A 132 -0.94 -20.93 20.87
CA ASP A 132 -1.14 -22.26 20.29
C ASP A 132 -2.31 -22.94 21.00
N ALA A 133 -3.39 -23.21 20.27
CA ALA A 133 -4.59 -23.84 20.82
C ALA A 133 -4.43 -25.34 21.10
N ILE A 134 -3.43 -26.01 20.50
CA ILE A 134 -3.17 -27.44 20.68
C ILE A 134 -2.34 -27.64 21.95
N THR A 135 -1.25 -26.88 22.09
CA THR A 135 -0.35 -27.01 23.24
C THR A 135 -0.72 -26.09 24.41
N GLY A 136 -1.59 -25.10 24.18
CA GLY A 136 -1.93 -24.07 25.15
C GLY A 136 -0.83 -23.03 25.38
N LEU A 137 0.26 -23.09 24.61
CA LEU A 137 1.44 -22.25 24.82
C LEU A 137 1.25 -20.84 24.24
N ARG A 138 1.80 -19.86 24.92
CA ARG A 138 1.83 -18.45 24.49
C ARG A 138 3.25 -18.12 24.05
N THR A 139 3.39 -17.41 22.94
CA THR A 139 4.71 -16.98 22.43
C THR A 139 4.71 -15.48 22.21
N LEU A 140 5.67 -14.79 22.83
CA LEU A 140 6.00 -13.39 22.54
C LEU A 140 7.17 -13.38 21.56
N SER A 141 7.02 -12.75 20.40
CA SER A 141 8.08 -12.65 19.39
C SER A 141 8.42 -11.20 19.07
N ILE A 142 9.70 -10.98 18.76
CA ILE A 142 10.22 -9.74 18.19
C ILE A 142 10.92 -10.14 16.91
N ARG A 143 10.58 -9.46 15.82
CA ARG A 143 11.14 -9.70 14.49
C ARG A 143 11.63 -8.38 13.89
N GLN A 144 12.76 -8.44 13.22
CA GLN A 144 13.34 -7.32 12.47
C GLN A 144 13.64 -7.76 11.04
N ASP A 145 13.01 -7.14 10.05
CA ASP A 145 13.35 -7.31 8.64
C ASP A 145 14.67 -6.57 8.37
N ILE A 146 15.65 -7.27 7.81
CA ILE A 146 17.01 -6.76 7.58
C ILE A 146 17.25 -6.56 6.08
N LEU A 147 16.81 -7.54 5.28
CA LEU A 147 17.06 -7.57 3.85
C LEU A 147 15.82 -8.01 3.07
N GLN A 148 15.58 -7.33 1.95
CA GLN A 148 14.58 -7.70 0.97
C GLN A 148 15.25 -7.98 -0.38
N ILE A 149 14.89 -9.11 -0.99
CA ILE A 149 15.22 -9.47 -2.37
C ILE A 149 13.90 -9.76 -3.10
N LYS A 150 13.39 -8.79 -3.85
CA LYS A 150 12.03 -8.85 -4.42
C LYS A 150 10.99 -9.21 -3.34
N GLN A 151 10.28 -10.32 -3.52
CA GLN A 151 9.22 -10.81 -2.62
C GLN A 151 9.78 -11.55 -1.39
N LEU A 152 11.09 -11.84 -1.36
CA LEU A 152 11.73 -12.53 -0.25
C LEU A 152 12.20 -11.54 0.80
N TYR A 153 11.79 -11.78 2.04
CA TYR A 153 12.15 -10.98 3.21
C TYR A 153 12.95 -11.86 4.16
N PHE A 154 14.14 -11.37 4.51
CA PHE A 154 15.04 -11.99 5.46
C PHE A 154 14.97 -11.19 6.76
N SER A 155 14.63 -11.88 7.83
CA SER A 155 14.42 -11.27 9.14
C SER A 155 15.13 -12.04 10.23
N GLY A 156 15.64 -11.32 11.22
CA GLY A 156 16.04 -11.91 12.49
C GLY A 156 14.81 -11.98 13.40
N GLU A 157 14.65 -13.08 14.11
CA GLU A 157 13.56 -13.29 15.04
C GLU A 157 14.09 -13.82 16.38
N VAL A 158 13.54 -13.28 17.47
CA VAL A 158 13.69 -13.81 18.82
C VAL A 158 12.30 -13.98 19.42
N ALA A 159 12.03 -15.12 20.03
CA ALA A 159 10.77 -15.39 20.68
C ALA A 159 10.95 -16.07 22.04
N LEU A 160 10.03 -15.78 22.95
CA LEU A 160 9.92 -16.35 24.29
C LEU A 160 8.59 -17.07 24.38
N ARG A 161 8.64 -18.37 24.68
CA ARG A 161 7.45 -19.19 24.86
C ARG A 161 7.17 -19.44 26.34
N SER A 162 5.89 -19.66 26.69
CA SER A 162 5.42 -19.78 28.07
C SER A 162 5.97 -21.00 28.84
N ASP A 163 6.47 -22.01 28.12
CA ASP A 163 7.24 -23.16 28.65
C ASP A 163 8.68 -22.80 29.02
N ARG A 164 9.07 -21.51 28.89
CA ARG A 164 10.42 -20.95 29.08
C ARG A 164 11.39 -21.26 27.94
N ASP A 165 10.91 -21.82 26.83
CA ASP A 165 11.74 -21.97 25.64
C ASP A 165 12.05 -20.60 25.02
N LYS A 166 13.31 -20.44 24.61
CA LYS A 166 13.78 -19.28 23.86
C LYS A 166 14.10 -19.71 22.44
N ILE A 167 13.53 -19.02 21.49
CA ILE A 167 13.75 -19.25 20.07
C ILE A 167 14.52 -18.05 19.55
N ALA A 168 15.64 -18.28 18.87
CA ALA A 168 16.35 -17.25 18.13
C ALA A 168 16.70 -17.82 16.76
N GLY A 169 16.46 -17.06 15.71
CA GLY A 169 16.68 -17.57 14.36
C GLY A 169 16.54 -16.53 13.27
N ILE A 170 16.76 -17.01 12.05
CA ILE A 170 16.53 -16.27 10.81
C ILE A 170 15.23 -16.81 10.21
N ARG A 171 14.37 -15.91 9.76
CA ARG A 171 13.15 -16.24 9.05
C ARG A 171 13.21 -15.68 7.64
N ILE A 172 12.89 -16.53 6.68
CA ILE A 172 12.73 -16.17 5.27
C ILE A 172 11.24 -16.25 4.95
N GLU A 173 10.67 -15.14 4.48
CA GLU A 173 9.26 -15.05 4.12
C GLU A 173 9.10 -14.63 2.66
N TYR A 174 8.19 -15.28 1.94
CA TYR A 174 7.74 -14.83 0.63
C TYR A 174 6.43 -14.03 0.81
N ARG A 175 6.42 -12.75 0.41
CA ARG A 175 5.28 -11.83 0.53
C ARG A 175 4.77 -11.44 -0.87
N TRP A 176 3.46 -11.53 -1.11
CA TRP A 176 2.80 -11.22 -2.40
C TRP A 176 1.70 -10.16 -2.25
#